data_AF-A0A3N9VCG6-F1
#
_entry.id   AF-A0A3N9VCG6-F1
#
_cell.length_a   1.000
_cell.length_b   1.000
_cell.length_c   1.000
_cell.angle_alpha   90.00
_cell.angle_beta   90.00
_cell.angle_gamma   90.00
#
_symmetry.space_group_name_H-M   'P 1'
#
loop_
_entity.id
_entity.type
_entity.pdbx_description
1 polymer ?
#
loop_
_entity_poly.entity_id
_entity_poly.type
_entity_poly.pdbx_seq_one_letter_code
_entity_poly.pdbx_strand_id
1 'polypeptide(L)'
;MKKSTTEDDAWDQLCEKCGLCCFEKIEDDDGTIFFTSTPCRYLDIVTRECKIYSRRFEIYPECIQLTETLVRELSWLHDECGYRKNFGLRRRK
;
A
#
# COMPACT_ATOMS: atom_id res chain seq x y z
N MET A 1 5.42 17.50 -24.47
CA MET A 1 4.29 17.49 -23.53
C MET A 1 4.86 17.16 -22.15
N LYS A 2 4.69 18.06 -21.18
CA LYS A 2 5.39 18.03 -19.89
C LYS A 2 4.76 17.00 -18.95
N LYS A 3 5.55 16.12 -18.34
CA LYS A 3 5.27 15.62 -16.99
C LYS A 3 6.50 15.90 -16.14
N SER A 4 6.40 16.98 -15.38
CA SER A 4 7.24 17.25 -14.23
C SER A 4 6.96 16.16 -13.21
N THR A 5 7.83 15.15 -13.16
CA THR A 5 7.77 14.07 -12.17
C THR A 5 8.14 14.67 -10.82
N THR A 6 7.14 15.02 -10.03
CA THR A 6 7.29 15.25 -8.59
C THR A 6 7.63 13.91 -7.91
N GLU A 7 8.43 13.92 -6.85
CA GLU A 7 8.90 12.70 -6.18
C GLU A 7 7.77 11.75 -5.75
N ASP A 8 6.61 12.28 -5.33
CA ASP A 8 5.40 11.49 -5.05
C ASP A 8 4.88 10.72 -6.28
N ASP A 9 5.00 11.29 -7.49
CA ASP A 9 4.55 10.63 -8.73
C ASP A 9 5.46 9.45 -9.06
N ALA A 10 6.78 9.59 -8.85
CA ALA A 10 7.75 8.52 -9.02
C ALA A 10 7.56 7.40 -7.98
N TRP A 11 7.29 7.77 -6.73
CA TRP A 11 7.00 6.82 -5.66
C TRP A 11 5.72 6.02 -5.95
N ASP A 12 4.66 6.70 -6.39
CA ASP A 12 3.39 6.06 -6.73
C ASP A 12 3.49 5.14 -7.95
N GLN A 13 4.44 5.35 -8.87
CA GLN A 13 4.72 4.41 -9.96
C GLN A 13 5.21 3.04 -9.47
N LEU A 14 5.74 2.95 -8.24
CA LEU A 14 6.17 1.66 -7.67
C LEU A 14 4.99 0.78 -7.26
N CYS A 15 3.78 1.33 -7.13
CA CYS A 15 2.62 0.56 -6.74
C CYS A 15 2.14 -0.37 -7.87
N GLU A 16 2.30 -1.68 -7.69
CA GLU A 16 1.78 -2.72 -8.61
C GLU A 16 0.27 -3.00 -8.43
N LYS A 17 -0.47 -2.11 -7.72
CA LYS A 17 -1.93 -2.19 -7.52
C LYS A 17 -2.44 -3.54 -7.02
N CYS A 18 -1.70 -4.16 -6.10
CA CYS A 18 -2.06 -5.46 -5.52
C CYS A 18 -3.30 -5.42 -4.59
N GLY A 19 -3.70 -4.23 -4.13
CA GLY A 19 -4.87 -4.00 -3.28
C GLY A 19 -4.68 -4.33 -1.80
N LEU A 20 -3.56 -4.97 -1.40
CA LEU A 20 -3.37 -5.47 -0.03
C LEU A 20 -3.40 -4.37 1.04
N CYS A 21 -2.80 -3.20 0.75
CA CYS A 21 -2.83 -2.07 1.68
C CYS A 21 -4.25 -1.50 1.90
N CYS A 22 -5.18 -1.77 0.98
CA CYS A 22 -6.56 -1.30 1.04
C CYS A 22 -7.50 -2.19 1.86
N PHE A 23 -7.05 -3.32 2.40
CA PHE A 23 -7.86 -4.12 3.34
C PHE A 23 -7.67 -3.62 4.77
N GLU A 24 -8.72 -3.76 5.57
CA GLU A 24 -8.66 -3.50 7.00
C GLU A 24 -7.68 -4.48 7.68
N LYS A 25 -7.00 -3.95 8.69
CA LYS A 25 -5.94 -4.62 9.43
C LYS A 25 -6.29 -4.58 10.91
N ILE A 26 -6.10 -5.71 11.57
CA ILE A 26 -6.25 -5.85 13.01
C ILE A 26 -4.87 -6.18 13.57
N GLU A 27 -4.49 -5.50 14.63
CA GLU A 27 -3.29 -5.78 15.40
C GLU A 27 -3.68 -6.60 16.63
N ASP A 28 -2.93 -7.67 16.88
CA ASP A 28 -3.08 -8.53 18.07
C ASP A 28 -2.14 -8.07 19.19
N ASP A 29 -2.27 -8.63 20.40
CA ASP A 29 -1.54 -8.20 21.61
C ASP A 29 0.01 -8.27 21.47
N ASP A 30 0.51 -9.13 20.58
CA ASP A 30 1.96 -9.27 20.26
C ASP A 30 2.43 -8.34 19.12
N GLY A 31 1.56 -7.46 18.60
CA GLY A 31 1.85 -6.58 17.47
C GLY A 31 1.78 -7.28 16.09
N THR A 32 1.23 -8.48 16.03
CA THR A 32 1.01 -9.20 14.77
C THR A 32 -0.18 -8.60 14.02
N ILE A 33 0.03 -8.28 12.74
CA ILE A 33 -1.01 -7.70 11.88
C ILE A 33 -1.71 -8.77 11.04
N PHE A 34 -3.04 -8.84 11.17
CA PHE A 34 -3.93 -9.70 10.39
C PHE A 34 -4.78 -8.87 9.44
N PHE A 35 -5.02 -9.40 8.24
CA PHE A 35 -5.95 -8.80 7.28
C PHE A 35 -7.35 -9.37 7.49
N THR A 36 -8.35 -8.51 7.39
CA THR A 36 -9.75 -8.95 7.29
C THR A 36 -10.15 -9.05 5.82
N SER A 37 -11.29 -9.71 5.56
CA SER A 37 -11.92 -9.71 4.24
C SER A 37 -12.66 -8.41 3.92
N THR A 38 -12.56 -7.39 4.79
CA THR A 38 -13.20 -6.09 4.63
C THR A 38 -12.31 -5.15 3.81
N PRO A 39 -12.71 -4.80 2.57
CA PRO A 39 -11.98 -3.83 1.78
C PRO A 39 -12.31 -2.40 2.24
N CYS A 40 -11.37 -1.48 2.02
CA CYS A 40 -11.65 -0.05 2.03
C CYS A 40 -12.78 0.27 1.06
N ARG A 41 -13.65 1.21 1.43
CA ARG A 41 -14.80 1.66 0.61
C ARG A 41 -14.46 2.13 -0.80
N TYR A 42 -13.20 2.45 -1.08
CA TYR A 42 -12.72 2.93 -2.37
C TYR A 42 -11.95 1.86 -3.18
N LEU A 43 -11.77 0.66 -2.64
CA LEU A 43 -11.17 -0.45 -3.38
C LEU A 43 -12.21 -1.04 -4.34
N ASP A 44 -11.84 -1.17 -5.61
CA ASP A 44 -12.54 -2.06 -6.52
C ASP A 44 -12.07 -3.49 -6.30
N ILE A 45 -12.90 -4.36 -5.72
CA ILE A 45 -12.49 -5.74 -5.41
C ILE A 45 -12.33 -6.62 -6.66
N VAL A 46 -12.90 -6.21 -7.80
CA VAL A 46 -12.79 -6.95 -9.06
C VAL A 46 -11.44 -6.66 -9.70
N THR A 47 -11.07 -5.39 -9.84
CA THR A 47 -9.79 -5.00 -10.45
C THR A 47 -8.62 -4.91 -9.46
N ARG A 48 -8.92 -4.90 -8.15
CA ARG A 48 -7.99 -4.62 -7.03
C ARG A 48 -7.39 -3.21 -7.03
N GLU A 49 -8.01 -2.29 -7.76
CA GLU A 49 -7.51 -0.92 -7.87
C GLU A 49 -8.25 0.03 -6.93
N CYS A 50 -7.52 1.00 -6.37
CA CYS A 50 -8.13 2.09 -5.62
C CYS A 50 -8.72 3.13 -6.58
N LYS A 51 -10.03 3.39 -6.46
CA LYS A 51 -10.79 4.30 -7.32
C LYS A 51 -10.35 5.77 -7.20
N ILE A 52 -9.65 6.11 -6.12
CA ILE A 52 -9.21 7.46 -5.79
C ILE A 52 -7.69 7.56 -5.58
N TYR A 53 -6.90 6.62 -6.12
CA TYR A 53 -5.49 6.46 -5.76
C TYR A 53 -4.68 7.77 -5.75
N SER A 54 -4.77 8.57 -6.81
CA SER A 54 -4.01 9.83 -6.94
C SER A 54 -4.40 10.93 -5.93
N ARG A 55 -5.57 10.82 -5.30
CA ARG A 55 -6.07 11.78 -4.28
C ARG A 55 -6.45 11.07 -2.98
N ARG A 56 -5.89 9.88 -2.74
CA ARG A 56 -6.31 8.99 -1.65
C ARG A 56 -6.13 9.61 -0.27
N PHE A 57 -5.04 10.37 -0.07
CA PHE A 57 -4.76 11.06 1.19
C PHE A 57 -5.61 12.32 1.39
N GLU A 58 -6.08 12.95 0.30
CA GLU A 58 -6.99 14.11 0.39
C GLU A 58 -8.42 13.67 0.72
N ILE A 59 -8.89 12.58 0.10
CA ILE A 59 -10.28 12.11 0.23
C ILE A 59 -10.44 11.16 1.42
N TYR A 60 -9.39 10.41 1.77
CA TYR A 60 -9.40 9.44 2.87
C TYR A 60 -8.09 9.52 3.66
N PRO A 61 -7.99 10.45 4.63
CA PRO A 61 -6.76 10.68 5.41
C PRO A 61 -6.27 9.44 6.18
N GLU A 62 -7.18 8.50 6.49
CA GLU A 62 -6.86 7.20 7.12
C GLU A 62 -6.14 6.22 6.18
N CYS A 63 -5.95 6.58 4.89
CA CYS A 63 -5.19 5.75 3.97
C CYS A 63 -3.73 5.67 4.40
N ILE A 64 -3.20 4.45 4.53
CA ILE A 64 -1.81 4.25 4.93
C ILE A 64 -0.85 4.85 3.90
N GLN A 65 -0.01 5.78 4.36
CA GLN A 65 1.07 6.35 3.56
C GLN A 65 2.29 5.43 3.64
N LEU A 66 2.41 4.54 2.66
CA LEU A 66 3.58 3.67 2.51
C LEU A 66 4.80 4.53 2.16
N THR A 67 5.63 4.87 3.13
CA THR A 67 6.95 5.50 2.92
C THR A 67 8.04 4.43 2.83
N GLU A 68 9.23 4.78 2.34
CA GLU A 68 10.36 3.84 2.32
C GLU A 68 10.66 3.25 3.70
N THR A 69 10.75 4.10 4.72
CA THR A 69 11.00 3.69 6.11
C THR A 69 9.94 2.70 6.57
N LEU A 70 8.66 3.04 6.38
CA LEU A 70 7.55 2.20 6.78
C LEU A 70 7.59 0.85 6.06
N VAL A 71 7.79 0.83 4.74
CA VAL A 71 7.83 -0.41 3.93
C VAL A 71 8.92 -1.38 4.39
N ARG A 72 10.05 -0.87 4.91
CA ARG A 72 11.14 -1.68 5.48
C ARG A 72 10.79 -2.30 6.84
N GLU A 73 9.95 -1.62 7.62
CA GLU A 73 9.52 -2.04 8.95
C GLU A 73 8.28 -2.96 8.91
N LEU A 74 7.39 -2.76 7.94
CA LEU A 74 6.16 -3.54 7.82
C LEU A 74 6.46 -5.03 7.54
N SER A 75 6.03 -5.89 8.47
CA SER A 75 6.15 -7.35 8.38
C SER A 75 5.04 -7.99 7.51
N TRP A 76 3.88 -7.35 7.42
CA TRP A 76 2.69 -7.89 6.76
C TRP A 76 2.61 -7.64 5.25
N LEU A 77 3.38 -6.71 4.72
CA LEU A 77 3.42 -6.49 3.27
C LEU A 77 4.08 -7.69 2.58
N HIS A 78 3.37 -8.27 1.62
CA HIS A 78 3.90 -9.38 0.82
C HIS A 78 5.10 -8.98 -0.05
N ASP A 79 5.99 -9.93 -0.32
CA ASP A 79 7.22 -9.76 -1.10
C ASP A 79 6.98 -9.26 -2.53
N GLU A 80 5.81 -9.60 -3.09
CA GLU A 80 5.37 -9.15 -4.42
C GLU A 80 4.69 -7.77 -4.38
N CYS A 81 4.73 -7.05 -3.26
CA CYS A 81 4.32 -5.65 -3.23
C CYS A 81 5.35 -4.83 -4.00
N GLY A 82 4.93 -4.09 -5.02
CA GLY A 82 5.85 -3.28 -5.84
C GLY A 82 6.79 -2.37 -5.04
N TYR A 83 6.32 -1.79 -3.93
CA TYR A 83 7.16 -1.03 -3.01
C TYR A 83 8.29 -1.87 -2.38
N ARG A 84 7.99 -3.09 -1.90
CA ARG A 84 9.00 -3.99 -1.31
C ARG A 84 9.94 -4.56 -2.35
N LYS A 85 9.39 -4.95 -3.50
CA LYS A 85 10.11 -5.49 -4.65
C LYS A 85 11.14 -4.49 -5.18
N ASN A 86 10.80 -3.21 -5.22
CA ASN A 86 11.73 -2.13 -5.59
C ASN A 86 12.98 -2.09 -4.69
N PHE A 87 12.86 -2.45 -3.41
CA PHE A 87 13.98 -2.49 -2.46
C PHE A 87 14.56 -3.89 -2.25
N GLY A 88 14.12 -4.91 -3.00
CA GLY A 88 14.56 -6.30 -2.82
C GLY A 88 14.23 -6.89 -1.45
N LEU A 89 13.20 -6.39 -0.76
CA LEU A 89 12.84 -6.82 0.59
C LEU A 89 12.09 -8.16 0.55
N ARG A 90 12.65 -9.18 1.20
CA ARG A 90 12.01 -10.49 1.42
C ARG A 90 11.43 -10.54 2.82
N ARG A 91 10.22 -11.10 2.99
CA ARG A 91 9.73 -11.38 4.35
C ARG A 91 10.62 -12.44 4.99
N ARG A 92 11.12 -12.16 6.19
CA ARG A 92 11.80 -13.17 7.00
C ARG A 92 10.72 -14.14 7.47
N LYS A 93 10.97 -15.43 7.24
CA LYS A 93 10.12 -16.53 7.68
C LYS A 93 10.19 -16.69 9.20
#